data_AF-A0A924RPI5-F1
#
_entry.id   AF-A0A924RPI5-F1
#
_cell.length_a   1.000
_cell.length_b   1.000
_cell.length_c   1.000
_cell.angle_alpha   90.00
_cell.angle_beta   90.00
_cell.angle_gamma   90.00
#
_symmetry.space_group_name_H-M   'P 1'
#
loop_
_entity.id
_entity.type
_entity.pdbx_description
1 polymer ?
#
loop_
_entity_poly.entity_id
_entity_poly.type
_entity_poly.pdbx_seq_one_letter_code
_entity_poly.pdbx_strand_id
1 'polypeptide(L)'
;MDSQLNKAHKTNPNVQPSGFPIAGRTGGTSGANQHVMHLHARLCELVEDPQARAELVGVSVSVDAAWSNGRMLPVLNARRKTIERVVAELERAAAADAAPAN
;
A
#
# COMPACT_ATOMS: atom_id res chain seq x y z
N MET A 1 -4.39 40.05 -51.67
CA MET A 1 -3.04 40.03 -51.05
C MET A 1 -3.14 40.78 -49.73
N ASP A 2 -2.55 40.19 -48.69
CA ASP A 2 -2.24 40.73 -47.35
C ASP A 2 -3.41 40.86 -46.34
N SER A 3 -3.46 40.02 -45.28
CA SER A 3 -2.80 40.17 -43.95
C SER A 3 -3.55 41.20 -43.09
N GLN A 4 -4.06 40.96 -41.87
CA GLN A 4 -3.52 40.24 -40.73
C GLN A 4 -4.66 39.85 -39.76
N LEU A 5 -4.75 38.56 -39.41
CA LEU A 5 -5.58 38.03 -38.33
C LEU A 5 -4.89 38.27 -36.98
N ASN A 6 -4.93 39.50 -36.45
CA ASN A 6 -4.47 39.79 -35.09
C ASN A 6 -5.57 39.42 -34.08
N LYS A 7 -5.69 38.12 -33.79
CA LYS A 7 -6.40 37.62 -32.60
C LYS A 7 -5.63 38.10 -31.37
N ALA A 8 -6.21 39.06 -30.65
CA ALA A 8 -5.75 39.45 -29.31
C ALA A 8 -5.92 38.24 -28.37
N HIS A 9 -4.84 37.50 -28.12
CA HIS A 9 -4.79 36.54 -27.04
C HIS A 9 -4.75 37.30 -25.73
N LYS A 10 -5.93 37.43 -25.10
CA LYS A 10 -6.10 37.95 -23.74
C LYS A 10 -5.33 37.01 -22.80
N THR A 11 -4.13 37.43 -22.41
CA THR A 11 -3.29 36.75 -21.43
C THR A 11 -4.07 36.68 -20.13
N ASN A 12 -4.51 35.47 -19.76
CA ASN A 12 -5.21 35.23 -18.51
C ASN A 12 -4.23 35.49 -17.36
N PRO A 13 -4.47 36.43 -16.42
CA PRO A 13 -3.52 36.78 -15.37
C PRO A 13 -3.31 35.68 -14.32
N ASN A 14 -3.91 34.51 -14.51
CA ASN A 14 -3.78 33.35 -13.64
C ASN A 14 -2.89 32.24 -14.23
N VAL A 15 -2.01 32.58 -15.19
CA VAL A 15 -0.93 31.69 -15.62
C VAL A 15 0.16 31.74 -14.56
N GLN A 16 0.15 30.74 -13.67
CA GLN A 16 1.30 30.49 -12.81
C GLN A 16 2.52 30.16 -13.70
N PRO A 17 3.69 30.76 -13.44
CA PRO A 17 4.90 30.38 -14.15
C PRO A 17 5.20 28.91 -13.87
N SER A 18 5.37 28.13 -14.94
CA SER A 18 5.92 26.78 -14.90
C SER A 18 7.38 26.88 -14.45
N GLY A 19 7.56 26.94 -13.14
CA GLY A 19 8.84 27.15 -12.47
C GLY A 19 8.89 26.50 -11.10
N PHE A 20 7.95 25.59 -10.79
CA PHE A 20 8.17 24.67 -9.70
C PHE A 20 9.05 23.55 -10.22
N PRO A 21 10.17 23.21 -9.55
CA PRO A 21 10.60 21.83 -9.62
C PRO A 21 9.37 21.06 -9.13
N ILE A 22 8.77 20.25 -10.00
CA ILE A 22 8.08 19.08 -9.52
C ILE A 22 9.21 18.33 -8.83
N ALA A 23 9.39 18.59 -7.53
CA ALA A 23 10.15 17.75 -6.65
C ALA A 23 9.52 16.40 -6.92
N GLY A 24 10.23 15.58 -7.70
CA GLY A 24 9.83 14.22 -7.97
C GLY A 24 9.51 13.67 -6.61
N ARG A 25 8.23 13.40 -6.35
CA ARG A 25 7.81 12.62 -5.20
C ARG A 25 8.25 11.18 -5.47
N THR A 26 9.55 10.99 -5.65
CA THR A 26 10.24 9.72 -5.50
C THR A 26 10.34 9.50 -4.01
N GLY A 27 9.48 8.64 -3.45
CA GLY A 27 9.80 7.99 -2.17
C GLY A 27 8.72 7.95 -1.09
N GLY A 28 7.52 8.50 -1.27
CA GLY A 28 6.47 8.41 -0.25
C GLY A 28 5.87 6.99 -0.10
N THR A 29 5.94 6.18 -1.15
CA THR A 29 5.39 4.82 -1.18
C THR A 29 6.38 3.76 -0.68
N SER A 30 7.69 4.06 -0.65
CA SER A 30 8.69 3.03 -0.32
C SER A 30 8.55 2.56 1.14
N GLY A 31 8.41 3.49 2.09
CA GLY A 31 8.22 3.16 3.51
C GLY A 31 6.87 2.51 3.81
N ALA A 32 5.79 2.99 3.18
CA ALA A 32 4.46 2.41 3.38
C ALA A 32 4.35 0.98 2.81
N ASN A 33 4.92 0.75 1.62
CA ASN A 33 4.99 -0.57 1.02
C ASN A 33 5.89 -1.51 1.83
N GLN A 34 7.00 -1.00 2.35
CA GLN A 34 7.89 -1.78 3.21
C GLN A 34 7.18 -2.17 4.51
N HIS A 35 6.42 -1.29 5.13
CA HIS A 35 5.67 -1.61 6.34
C HIS A 35 4.61 -2.70 6.10
N VAL A 36 3.82 -2.61 5.04
CA VAL A 36 2.81 -3.65 4.75
C VAL A 36 3.44 -4.99 4.36
N MET A 37 4.63 -4.98 3.76
CA MET A 37 5.40 -6.21 3.51
C MET A 37 5.93 -6.83 4.80
N HIS A 38 6.38 -6.04 5.78
CA HIS A 38 6.74 -6.55 7.10
C HIS A 38 5.53 -7.16 7.82
N LEU A 39 4.37 -6.53 7.74
CA LEU A 39 3.13 -7.08 8.30
C LEU A 39 2.73 -8.40 7.64
N HIS A 40 2.87 -8.51 6.31
CA HIS A 40 2.61 -9.76 5.59
C HIS A 40 3.61 -10.85 5.96
N ALA A 41 4.91 -10.53 6.02
CA ALA A 41 5.94 -11.46 6.47
C ALA A 41 5.65 -11.97 7.89
N ARG A 42 5.27 -11.06 8.80
CA ARG A 42 4.89 -11.43 10.18
C ARG A 42 3.67 -12.35 10.21
N LEU A 43 2.68 -12.11 9.36
CA LEU A 43 1.52 -12.99 9.24
C LEU A 43 1.94 -14.39 8.74
N CYS A 44 2.89 -14.48 7.80
CA CYS A 44 3.43 -15.76 7.33
C CYS A 44 4.20 -16.53 8.43
N GLU A 45 4.88 -15.82 9.34
CA GLU A 45 5.55 -16.45 10.50
C GLU A 45 4.56 -17.01 11.52
N LEU A 46 3.43 -16.32 11.73
CA LEU A 46 2.39 -16.74 12.67
C LEU A 46 1.50 -17.85 12.09
N VAL A 47 1.28 -17.84 10.77
CA VAL A 47 0.42 -18.78 10.06
C VAL A 47 1.18 -19.36 8.88
N GLU A 48 1.78 -20.54 9.09
CA GLU A 48 2.57 -21.23 8.09
C GLU A 48 1.72 -21.67 6.89
N ASP A 49 0.49 -22.13 7.13
CA ASP A 49 -0.42 -22.59 6.08
C ASP A 49 -0.91 -21.43 5.17
N PRO A 50 -0.58 -21.44 3.88
CA PRO A 50 -1.02 -20.42 2.93
C PRO A 50 -2.54 -20.34 2.77
N GLN A 51 -3.25 -21.45 2.94
CA GLN A 51 -4.70 -21.45 2.79
C GLN A 51 -5.38 -20.76 3.97
N ALA A 52 -5.07 -21.18 5.20
CA ALA A 52 -5.56 -20.50 6.40
C ALA A 52 -5.22 -19.00 6.41
N ARG A 53 -4.01 -18.63 5.98
CA ARG A 53 -3.59 -17.22 5.89
C ARG A 53 -4.44 -16.42 4.90
N ALA A 54 -4.71 -16.96 3.72
CA ALA A 54 -5.53 -16.29 2.71
C ALA A 54 -6.99 -16.11 3.18
N GLU A 55 -7.54 -17.12 3.86
CA GLU A 55 -8.88 -17.07 4.46
C GLU A 55 -8.99 -15.98 5.53
N LEU A 56 -8.00 -15.85 6.42
CA LEU A 56 -7.97 -14.83 7.47
C LEU A 56 -8.01 -13.39 6.93
N VAL A 57 -7.40 -13.15 5.77
CA VAL A 57 -7.34 -11.82 5.13
C VAL A 57 -8.47 -11.62 4.11
N GLY A 58 -9.21 -12.68 3.77
CA GLY A 58 -10.30 -12.65 2.79
C GLY A 58 -9.79 -12.49 1.36
N VAL A 59 -8.72 -13.19 1.00
CA VAL A 59 -8.12 -13.22 -0.34
C VAL A 59 -7.93 -14.66 -0.82
N SER A 60 -7.62 -14.85 -2.10
CA SER A 60 -7.25 -16.18 -2.59
C SER A 60 -5.78 -16.50 -2.30
N VAL A 61 -5.46 -17.78 -2.22
CA VAL A 61 -4.08 -18.28 -2.03
C VAL A 61 -3.13 -17.74 -3.11
N SER A 62 -3.60 -17.60 -4.35
CA SER A 62 -2.80 -17.02 -5.44
C SER A 62 -2.43 -15.56 -5.21
N VAL A 63 -3.33 -14.78 -4.60
CA VAL A 63 -3.07 -13.36 -4.27
C VAL A 63 -2.09 -13.27 -3.10
N ASP A 64 -2.24 -14.10 -2.08
CA ASP A 64 -1.30 -14.19 -0.96
C ASP A 64 0.11 -14.57 -1.45
N ALA A 65 0.24 -15.59 -2.29
CA ALA A 65 1.53 -15.99 -2.86
C ALA A 65 2.16 -14.90 -3.76
N ALA A 66 1.33 -14.09 -4.43
CA ALA A 66 1.81 -12.96 -5.22
C ALA A 66 2.47 -11.88 -4.34
N TRP A 67 1.96 -11.67 -3.12
CA TRP A 67 2.52 -10.70 -2.17
C TRP A 67 3.91 -11.09 -1.68
N SER A 68 4.17 -12.38 -1.44
CA SER A 68 5.51 -12.87 -1.10
C SER A 68 6.57 -12.57 -2.17
N ASN A 69 6.14 -12.38 -3.42
CA ASN A 69 6.98 -12.03 -4.56
C ASN A 69 7.00 -10.51 -4.85
N GLY A 70 6.46 -9.68 -3.94
CA GLY A 70 6.35 -8.23 -4.13
C GLY A 70 5.37 -7.82 -5.24
N ARG A 71 4.51 -8.73 -5.71
CA ARG A 71 3.47 -8.44 -6.71
C ARG A 71 2.18 -8.02 -6.01
N MET A 72 1.28 -7.36 -6.74
CA MET A 72 -0.04 -6.97 -6.24
C MET A 72 -0.02 -6.11 -4.96
N LEU A 73 1.05 -5.33 -4.74
CA LEU A 73 1.19 -4.42 -3.59
C LEU A 73 0.02 -3.44 -3.40
N PRO A 74 -0.67 -2.93 -4.44
CA PRO A 74 -1.86 -2.10 -4.24
C PRO A 74 -2.99 -2.85 -3.52
N VAL A 75 -3.17 -4.14 -3.83
CA VAL A 75 -4.19 -4.99 -3.19
C VAL A 75 -3.78 -5.30 -1.75
N LEU A 76 -2.50 -5.57 -1.53
CA LEU A 76 -1.95 -5.76 -0.18
C LEU A 76 -2.16 -4.51 0.69
N ASN A 77 -1.86 -3.32 0.16
CA ASN A 77 -2.09 -2.05 0.86
C ASN A 77 -3.56 -1.82 1.18
N ALA A 78 -4.49 -2.17 0.27
CA ALA A 78 -5.92 -2.08 0.54
C ALA A 78 -6.36 -2.98 1.70
N ARG A 79 -5.63 -4.07 1.96
CA ARG A 79 -5.85 -5.00 3.08
C ARG A 79 -5.02 -4.71 4.32
N ARG A 80 -4.22 -3.64 4.33
CA ARG A 80 -3.29 -3.33 5.44
C ARG A 80 -3.95 -3.39 6.82
N LYS A 81 -5.07 -2.69 7.02
CA LYS A 81 -5.78 -2.67 8.31
C LYS A 81 -6.30 -4.04 8.75
N THR A 82 -6.71 -4.87 7.79
CA THR A 82 -7.13 -6.25 8.07
C THR A 82 -5.94 -7.08 8.55
N ILE A 83 -4.80 -6.97 7.86
CA ILE A 83 -3.57 -7.69 8.23
C ILE A 83 -3.07 -7.23 9.61
N GLU A 84 -3.03 -5.91 9.88
CA GLU A 84 -2.67 -5.35 11.19
C GLU A 84 -3.54 -5.96 12.32
N ARG A 85 -4.86 -6.01 12.10
CA ARG A 85 -5.79 -6.58 13.08
C ARG A 85 -5.53 -8.07 13.32
N VAL A 86 -5.42 -8.86 12.24
CA VAL A 86 -5.23 -10.31 12.33
C VAL A 86 -3.91 -10.63 13.05
N VAL A 87 -2.81 -9.96 12.69
CA VAL A 87 -1.52 -10.12 13.37
C VAL A 87 -1.64 -9.80 14.86
N ALA A 88 -2.24 -8.66 15.22
CA ALA A 88 -2.40 -8.28 16.62
C ALA A 88 -3.34 -9.21 17.42
N GLU A 89 -4.26 -9.89 16.76
CA GLU A 89 -5.15 -10.89 17.37
C GLU A 89 -4.41 -12.22 17.60
N LEU A 90 -3.65 -12.68 16.61
CA LEU A 90 -2.82 -13.89 16.70
C LEU A 90 -1.72 -13.74 17.75
N GLU A 91 -1.04 -12.60 17.82
CA GLU A 91 -0.02 -12.35 18.84
C GLU A 91 -0.61 -12.30 20.25
N ARG A 92 -1.83 -11.78 20.40
CA ARG A 92 -2.55 -11.82 21.68
C ARG A 92 -2.98 -13.24 22.06
N ALA A 93 -3.44 -14.03 21.09
CA ALA A 93 -3.80 -15.43 21.33
C ALA A 93 -2.55 -16.24 21.75
N ALA A 94 -1.42 -16.04 21.07
CA ALA A 94 -0.14 -16.66 21.44
C ALA A 94 0.34 -16.22 22.83
N ALA A 95 0.20 -14.93 23.18
CA ALA A 95 0.55 -14.44 24.51
C ALA A 95 -0.38 -14.96 25.63
N ALA A 96 -1.66 -15.18 25.32
CA ALA A 96 -2.62 -15.75 26.27
C ALA A 96 -2.37 -17.25 26.52
N ASP A 97 -1.97 -18.00 25.49
CA ASP A 97 -1.56 -19.41 25.62
C ASP A 97 -0.27 -19.56 26.44
N ALA A 98 0.66 -18.62 26.29
CA ALA A 98 1.92 -18.60 27.04
C ALA A 98 1.78 -18.14 28.51
N ALA A 99 0.64 -17.59 28.92
CA ALA A 99 0.39 -17.17 30.29
C ALA A 99 -0.29 -18.31 31.09
N PRO A 100 0.42 -19.06 31.95
CA PRO A 100 -0.21 -20.06 32.79
C PRO A 100 -1.20 -19.36 33.73
N ALA A 101 -2.43 -19.88 33.80
CA ALA A 101 -3.41 -19.52 34.81
C ALA A 101 -2.77 -19.70 36.20
N ASN A 102 -2.56 -18.58 36.89
CA ASN A 102 -2.07 -18.53 38.26
C ASN A 102 -3.25 -18.47 39.23
#